data_AF-A0AAD6YWI9-F1
#
_entry.id   AF-A0AAD6YWI9-F1
#
_cell.length_a   1.000
_cell.length_b   1.000
_cell.length_c   1.000
_cell.angle_alpha   90.00
_cell.angle_beta   90.00
_cell.angle_gamma   90.00
#
_symmetry.space_group_name_H-M   'P 1'
#
loop_
_entity.id
_entity.type
_entity.pdbx_description
1 polymer ?
#
loop_
_entity_poly.entity_id
_entity_poly.type
_entity_poly.pdbx_seq_one_letter_code
_entity_poly.pdbx_strand_id
1 'polypeptide(L)'
;ALISTLNPAFLRPSDRLDFSHHEEVIIRFPRSPQRTYALFRYCSLANRQTAPFPADCAGFLYYWTPQDKDRPPLGLGLEGSVRLRLTSDPSSFEAGEDFRLPTGAPWQTILPQIARRKHGTLARQLLAENLVTPAQLASARRVFAGSGRITPQLTLLRLGQEFLVDFADGGVKLGVVGDDKLHKIHFPRLFSD
;
A
#
# COMPACT_ATOMS: atom_id res chain seq x y z
N ALA A 1 -14.01 4.93 10.86
CA ALA A 1 -14.40 6.09 10.01
C ALA A 1 -15.05 5.62 8.70
N LEU A 2 -15.73 6.51 7.97
CA LEU A 2 -16.31 6.28 6.64
C LEU A 2 -15.65 7.28 5.67
N ILE A 3 -15.12 6.79 4.54
CA ILE A 3 -14.62 7.67 3.46
C ILE A 3 -15.34 7.35 2.16
N SER A 4 -15.54 8.37 1.34
CA SER A 4 -16.39 8.33 0.15
C SER A 4 -15.66 7.90 -1.13
N THR A 5 -14.35 8.14 -1.21
CA THR A 5 -13.53 7.83 -2.38
C THR A 5 -12.07 7.55 -2.03
N LEU A 6 -11.36 6.86 -2.92
CA LEU A 6 -9.90 6.76 -2.93
C LEU A 6 -9.29 7.47 -4.15
N ASN A 7 -10.11 8.09 -5.00
CA ASN A 7 -9.63 8.86 -6.13
C ASN A 7 -9.26 10.28 -5.67
N PRO A 8 -7.98 10.70 -5.81
CA PRO A 8 -7.54 12.01 -5.34
C PRO A 8 -8.32 13.17 -5.98
N ALA A 9 -8.83 13.01 -7.21
CA ALA A 9 -9.59 14.04 -7.91
C ALA A 9 -11.00 14.30 -7.32
N PHE A 10 -11.50 13.41 -6.46
CA PHE A 10 -12.87 13.48 -5.92
C PHE A 10 -12.91 13.56 -4.39
N LEU A 11 -11.76 13.80 -3.74
CA LEU A 11 -11.66 13.91 -2.29
C LEU A 11 -12.55 15.02 -1.75
N ARG A 12 -13.19 14.74 -0.61
CA ARG A 12 -14.02 15.69 0.13
C ARG A 12 -13.41 15.97 1.50
N PRO A 13 -13.64 17.14 2.11
CA PRO A 13 -13.17 17.40 3.47
C PRO A 13 -13.57 16.33 4.49
N SER A 14 -14.75 15.72 4.32
CA SER A 14 -15.24 14.61 5.16
C SER A 14 -14.46 13.31 5.03
N ASP A 15 -13.66 13.15 3.98
CA ASP A 15 -12.80 11.97 3.77
C ASP A 15 -11.49 12.06 4.56
N ARG A 16 -11.24 13.19 5.24
CA ARG A 16 -10.06 13.37 6.08
C ARG A 16 -10.13 12.44 7.29
N LEU A 17 -9.03 11.79 7.56
CA LEU A 17 -8.87 10.85 8.65
C LEU A 17 -7.70 11.26 9.53
N ASP A 18 -7.82 10.98 10.82
CA ASP A 18 -6.72 11.10 11.77
C ASP A 18 -6.32 9.69 12.22
N PHE A 19 -5.07 9.34 11.96
CA PHE A 19 -4.49 8.06 12.33
C PHE A 19 -3.68 8.17 13.62
N SER A 20 -3.42 9.38 14.12
CA SER A 20 -2.48 9.66 15.20
C SER A 20 -2.75 8.80 16.43
N HIS A 21 -1.69 8.19 16.97
CA HIS A 21 -1.71 7.35 18.17
C HIS A 21 -2.54 6.05 18.09
N HIS A 22 -3.19 5.76 16.98
CA HIS A 22 -3.91 4.51 16.80
C HIS A 22 -2.97 3.38 16.38
N GLU A 23 -3.15 2.18 16.93
CA GLU A 23 -2.46 0.98 16.41
C GLU A 23 -3.13 0.47 15.12
N GLU A 24 -4.45 0.61 15.06
CA GLU A 24 -5.27 0.15 13.95
C GLU A 24 -6.32 1.19 13.59
N VAL A 25 -6.47 1.45 12.29
CA VAL A 25 -7.52 2.33 11.78
C VAL A 25 -8.48 1.52 10.92
N ILE A 26 -9.74 1.47 11.36
CA ILE A 26 -10.82 0.75 10.70
C ILE A 26 -11.65 1.71 9.85
N ILE A 27 -11.70 1.41 8.56
CA ILE A 27 -12.34 2.25 7.55
C ILE A 27 -13.43 1.49 6.83
N ARG A 28 -14.60 2.09 6.77
CA ARG A 28 -15.73 1.61 5.99
C ARG A 28 -15.81 2.41 4.69
N PHE A 29 -16.37 1.76 3.68
CA PHE A 29 -16.59 2.37 2.37
C PHE A 29 -18.07 2.25 2.01
N PRO A 30 -18.70 3.29 1.42
CA PRO A 30 -20.12 3.31 1.16
C PRO A 30 -20.55 2.24 0.15
N ARG A 31 -19.67 1.88 -0.79
CA ARG A 31 -19.94 0.87 -1.83
C ARG A 31 -19.59 -0.56 -1.40
N SER A 32 -19.34 -0.76 -0.11
CA SER A 32 -19.12 -2.07 0.49
C SER A 32 -20.29 -2.46 1.41
N PRO A 33 -20.66 -3.76 1.49
CA PRO A 33 -21.68 -4.25 2.41
C PRO A 33 -21.43 -3.76 3.83
N GLN A 34 -22.51 -3.44 4.54
CA GLN A 34 -22.52 -2.74 5.83
C GLN A 34 -21.67 -3.38 6.94
N ARG A 35 -21.28 -4.66 6.80
CA ARG A 35 -20.44 -5.39 7.77
C ARG A 35 -18.97 -5.53 7.38
N THR A 36 -18.54 -4.90 6.28
CA THR A 36 -17.17 -5.06 5.77
C THR A 36 -16.36 -3.78 5.93
N TYR A 37 -15.11 -3.92 6.35
CA TYR A 37 -14.18 -2.81 6.58
C TYR A 37 -12.80 -3.14 6.00
N ALA A 38 -11.99 -2.10 5.81
CA ALA A 38 -10.55 -2.23 5.62
C ALA A 38 -9.85 -1.83 6.92
N LEU A 39 -8.77 -2.53 7.23
CA LEU A 39 -7.95 -2.30 8.41
C LEU A 39 -6.56 -1.89 7.98
N PHE A 40 -6.08 -0.79 8.54
CA PHE A 40 -4.77 -0.20 8.27
C PHE A 40 -3.95 -0.16 9.57
N ARG A 41 -2.64 -0.42 9.45
CA ARG A 41 -1.67 -0.45 10.55
C ARG A 41 -0.42 0.28 10.12
N TYR A 42 0.32 0.85 11.06
CA TYR A 42 1.54 1.58 10.75
C TYR A 42 2.67 0.63 10.31
N CYS A 43 3.31 -0.05 11.26
CA CYS A 43 4.32 -1.06 11.00
C CYS A 43 4.30 -2.12 12.11
N SER A 44 4.97 -3.26 11.88
CA SER A 44 5.17 -4.26 12.92
C SER A 44 6.51 -4.04 13.59
N LEU A 45 6.51 -4.05 14.91
CA LEU A 45 7.71 -4.11 15.74
C LEU A 45 8.33 -5.53 15.70
N ALA A 46 9.59 -5.65 16.12
CA ALA A 46 10.34 -6.90 16.12
C ALA A 46 9.64 -8.05 16.89
N ASN A 47 8.87 -7.70 17.92
CA ASN A 47 8.07 -8.63 18.74
C ASN A 47 6.69 -8.96 18.15
N ARG A 48 6.43 -8.64 16.87
CA ARG A 48 5.13 -8.77 16.18
C ARG A 48 4.01 -7.89 16.73
N GLN A 49 4.28 -6.97 17.66
CA GLN A 49 3.32 -5.95 18.05
C GLN A 49 3.18 -4.91 16.93
N THR A 50 2.03 -4.26 16.87
CA THR A 50 1.80 -3.17 15.93
C THR A 50 2.23 -1.88 16.61
N ALA A 51 3.10 -1.11 15.96
CA ALA A 51 3.42 0.22 16.46
C ALA A 51 2.21 1.15 16.22
N PRO A 52 1.86 2.04 17.18
CA PRO A 52 0.91 3.10 16.92
C PRO A 52 1.44 4.03 15.83
N PHE A 53 0.53 4.64 15.06
CA PHE A 53 0.90 5.76 14.19
C PHE A 53 1.47 6.92 15.05
N PRO A 54 2.46 7.65 14.53
CA PRO A 54 3.02 8.82 15.21
C PRO A 54 1.98 9.95 15.32
N ALA A 55 2.33 10.99 16.08
CA ALA A 55 1.54 12.22 16.12
C ALA A 55 1.43 12.86 14.73
N ASP A 56 0.43 13.73 14.55
CA ASP A 56 0.19 14.52 13.34
C ASP A 56 0.01 13.68 12.06
N CYS A 57 -0.50 12.46 12.21
CA CYS A 57 -0.74 11.52 11.12
C CYS A 57 -2.18 11.68 10.59
N ALA A 58 -2.52 12.88 10.10
CA ALA A 58 -3.86 13.17 9.62
C ALA A 58 -3.89 13.65 8.16
N GLY A 59 -4.83 13.12 7.38
CA GLY A 59 -4.91 13.41 5.96
C GLY A 59 -5.87 12.50 5.20
N PHE A 60 -5.57 12.24 3.92
CA PHE A 60 -6.47 11.54 3.00
C PHE A 60 -5.88 10.24 2.51
N LEU A 61 -6.66 9.17 2.56
CA LEU A 61 -6.33 7.95 1.83
C LEU A 61 -6.61 8.14 0.35
N TYR A 62 -5.68 7.68 -0.49
CA TYR A 62 -5.84 7.75 -1.93
C TYR A 62 -5.16 6.58 -2.62
N TYR A 63 -5.61 6.27 -3.83
CA TYR A 63 -4.99 5.30 -4.71
C TYR A 63 -3.95 5.98 -5.59
N TRP A 64 -2.72 5.49 -5.49
CA TRP A 64 -1.58 5.94 -6.26
C TRP A 64 -1.19 4.87 -7.27
N THR A 65 -0.87 5.30 -8.50
CA THR A 65 -0.19 4.48 -9.51
C THR A 65 1.00 5.26 -10.05
N PRO A 66 2.08 4.58 -10.50
CA PRO A 66 3.15 5.26 -11.22
C PRO A 66 2.56 5.97 -12.46
N GLN A 67 2.71 7.29 -12.53
CA GLN A 67 2.32 8.09 -13.68
C GLN A 67 3.46 8.08 -14.71
N ASP A 68 3.74 6.92 -15.29
CA ASP A 68 4.63 6.85 -16.45
C ASP A 68 3.74 6.68 -17.69
N LYS A 69 3.16 7.79 -18.16
CA LYS A 69 2.23 7.81 -19.31
C LYS A 69 2.95 7.48 -20.62
N ASP A 70 4.26 7.69 -20.66
CA ASP A 70 5.09 7.55 -21.86
C ASP A 70 5.80 6.19 -21.94
N ARG A 71 5.59 5.32 -20.94
CA ARG A 71 6.17 3.98 -20.92
C ARG A 71 5.06 2.94 -20.94
N PRO A 72 5.09 1.97 -21.87
CA PRO A 72 4.16 0.84 -21.80
C PRO A 72 4.29 0.19 -20.41
N PRO A 73 3.18 -0.24 -19.78
CA PRO A 73 3.24 -0.90 -18.49
C PRO A 73 4.20 -2.09 -18.59
N LEU A 74 5.40 -1.92 -18.04
CA LEU A 74 6.39 -2.99 -17.97
C LEU A 74 5.93 -3.94 -16.87
N GLY A 75 5.03 -4.85 -17.23
CA GLY A 75 4.54 -5.89 -16.33
C GLY A 75 3.02 -5.94 -16.20
N LEU A 76 2.57 -6.59 -15.13
CA LEU A 76 1.17 -6.98 -14.92
C LEU A 76 0.28 -5.85 -14.34
N GLY A 77 0.75 -4.60 -14.36
CA GLY A 77 0.04 -3.44 -13.80
C GLY A 77 -0.24 -3.56 -12.30
N LEU A 78 0.75 -4.03 -11.55
CA LEU A 78 0.63 -4.37 -10.13
C LEU A 78 1.14 -3.27 -9.19
N GLU A 79 1.70 -2.20 -9.72
CA GLU A 79 2.41 -1.15 -8.95
C GLU A 79 1.49 -0.18 -8.20
N GLY A 80 0.18 -0.33 -8.37
CA GLY A 80 -0.78 0.49 -7.66
C GLY A 80 -0.76 0.25 -6.15
N SER A 81 -1.05 1.29 -5.39
CA SER A 81 -1.04 1.23 -3.92
C SER A 81 -2.03 2.22 -3.32
N VAL A 82 -2.57 1.88 -2.15
CA VAL A 82 -3.28 2.85 -1.31
C VAL A 82 -2.28 3.46 -0.34
N ARG A 83 -2.23 4.79 -0.30
CA ARG A 83 -1.32 5.60 0.53
C ARG A 83 -2.11 6.59 1.37
N LEU A 84 -1.43 7.20 2.34
CA LEU A 84 -1.95 8.30 3.14
C LEU A 84 -1.17 9.57 2.78
N ARG A 85 -1.88 10.59 2.30
CA ARG A 85 -1.34 11.94 2.04
C ARG A 85 -1.64 12.83 3.23
N LEU A 86 -0.61 13.33 3.91
CA LEU A 86 -0.72 14.26 5.03
C LEU A 86 -1.07 15.65 4.49
N THR A 87 -2.26 16.13 4.83
CA THR A 87 -2.73 17.48 4.50
C THR A 87 -4.03 17.78 5.26
N SER A 88 -4.31 19.07 5.49
CA SER A 88 -5.53 19.54 6.15
C SER A 88 -6.74 19.58 5.23
N ASP A 89 -6.55 19.77 3.92
CA ASP A 89 -7.63 20.03 2.98
C ASP A 89 -7.40 19.35 1.62
N PRO A 90 -8.45 18.93 0.89
CA PRO A 90 -8.29 18.37 -0.45
C PRO A 90 -7.67 19.35 -1.46
N SER A 91 -7.88 20.66 -1.32
CA SER A 91 -7.32 21.66 -2.26
C SER A 91 -5.79 21.74 -2.18
N SER A 92 -5.19 21.38 -1.05
CA SER A 92 -3.73 21.32 -0.86
C SER A 92 -3.17 19.90 -1.04
N PHE A 93 -3.94 18.98 -1.63
CA PHE A 93 -3.53 17.58 -1.80
C PHE A 93 -2.20 17.42 -2.53
N GLU A 94 -2.02 18.15 -3.64
CA GLU A 94 -0.78 18.11 -4.44
C GLU A 94 0.45 18.61 -3.68
N ALA A 95 0.26 19.59 -2.78
CA ALA A 95 1.33 20.14 -1.94
C ALA A 95 1.59 19.33 -0.68
N GLY A 96 0.69 18.41 -0.31
CA GLY A 96 0.85 17.55 0.86
C GLY A 96 1.93 16.50 0.65
N GLU A 97 2.35 15.86 1.74
CA GLU A 97 3.39 14.82 1.70
C GLU A 97 2.81 13.43 1.95
N ASP A 98 3.34 12.42 1.27
CA ASP A 98 3.00 11.03 1.61
C ASP A 98 3.52 10.71 3.00
N PHE A 99 2.68 10.10 3.84
CA PHE A 99 3.09 9.55 5.12
C PHE A 99 4.15 8.45 4.91
N ARG A 100 5.22 8.46 5.71
CA ARG A 100 6.38 7.59 5.53
C ARG A 100 6.56 6.62 6.70
N LEU A 101 7.10 5.45 6.37
CA LEU A 101 7.66 4.51 7.34
C LEU A 101 8.94 5.09 7.95
N PRO A 102 9.44 4.57 9.09
CA PRO A 102 10.73 4.99 9.65
C PRO A 102 11.90 4.80 8.68
N THR A 103 11.74 3.88 7.72
CA THR A 103 12.69 3.64 6.62
C THR A 103 12.68 4.75 5.56
N GLY A 104 11.83 5.77 5.67
CA GLY A 104 11.66 6.83 4.68
C GLY A 104 10.80 6.45 3.47
N ALA A 105 10.50 5.16 3.28
CA ALA A 105 9.62 4.70 2.21
C ALA A 105 8.16 5.13 2.47
N PRO A 106 7.37 5.45 1.43
CA PRO A 106 5.95 5.73 1.59
C PRO A 106 5.23 4.58 2.31
N TRP A 107 4.42 4.92 3.31
CA TRP A 107 3.49 4.00 3.93
C TRP A 107 2.40 3.65 2.91
N GLN A 108 2.20 2.35 2.67
CA GLN A 108 1.34 1.91 1.59
C GLN A 108 0.78 0.51 1.79
N THR A 109 -0.40 0.28 1.22
CA THR A 109 -0.94 -1.07 0.96
C THR A 109 -0.93 -1.29 -0.54
N ILE A 110 -0.02 -2.15 -1.04
CA ILE A 110 0.15 -2.39 -2.48
C ILE A 110 -0.94 -3.31 -3.04
N LEU A 111 -1.24 -3.19 -4.34
CA LEU A 111 -2.30 -3.95 -5.01
C LEU A 111 -2.23 -5.47 -4.77
N PRO A 112 -1.06 -6.13 -4.77
CA PRO A 112 -0.94 -7.54 -4.37
C PRO A 112 -1.45 -7.87 -2.97
N GLN A 113 -1.29 -6.96 -2.00
CA GLN A 113 -1.85 -7.13 -0.67
C GLN A 113 -3.37 -6.90 -0.71
N ILE A 114 -3.84 -5.88 -1.42
CA ILE A 114 -5.26 -5.56 -1.58
C ILE A 114 -6.04 -6.71 -2.25
N ALA A 115 -5.42 -7.37 -3.23
CA ALA A 115 -6.04 -8.47 -3.96
C ALA A 115 -6.32 -9.71 -3.09
N ARG A 116 -5.72 -9.80 -1.89
CA ARG A 116 -5.96 -10.89 -0.92
C ARG A 116 -7.32 -10.75 -0.27
N ARG A 117 -7.91 -11.89 0.09
CA ARG A 117 -9.25 -11.97 0.72
C ARG A 117 -9.44 -11.01 1.89
N LYS A 118 -8.42 -10.84 2.74
CA LYS A 118 -8.46 -9.95 3.91
C LYS A 118 -8.71 -8.47 3.60
N HIS A 119 -8.48 -8.03 2.37
CA HIS A 119 -8.71 -6.65 1.92
C HIS A 119 -9.84 -6.56 0.87
N GLY A 120 -10.79 -7.52 0.88
CA GLY A 120 -11.89 -7.56 -0.09
C GLY A 120 -12.78 -6.31 -0.13
N THR A 121 -12.93 -5.61 1.01
CA THR A 121 -13.59 -4.29 1.07
C THR A 121 -12.87 -3.25 0.23
N LEU A 122 -11.54 -3.16 0.39
CA LEU A 122 -10.71 -2.20 -0.32
C LEU A 122 -10.66 -2.51 -1.83
N ALA A 123 -10.51 -3.80 -2.19
CA ALA A 123 -10.54 -4.24 -3.58
C ALA A 123 -11.85 -3.88 -4.29
N ARG A 124 -13.00 -4.04 -3.61
CA ARG A 124 -14.31 -3.67 -4.18
C ARG A 124 -14.47 -2.17 -4.34
N GLN A 125 -13.98 -1.37 -3.38
CA GLN A 125 -14.01 0.08 -3.52
C GLN A 125 -13.21 0.53 -4.74
N LEU A 126 -11.98 0.01 -4.93
CA LEU A 126 -11.15 0.34 -6.08
C LEU A 126 -11.81 -0.07 -7.41
N LEU A 127 -12.47 -1.23 -7.47
CA LEU A 127 -13.24 -1.66 -8.64
C LEU A 127 -14.43 -0.74 -8.92
N ALA A 128 -15.18 -0.37 -7.88
CA ALA A 128 -16.37 0.47 -8.03
C ALA A 128 -16.04 1.91 -8.47
N GLU A 129 -14.82 2.37 -8.21
CA GLU A 129 -14.31 3.66 -8.67
C GLU A 129 -13.49 3.59 -9.96
N ASN A 130 -13.42 2.42 -10.61
CA ASN A 130 -12.61 2.16 -11.81
C ASN A 130 -11.13 2.52 -11.65
N LEU A 131 -10.61 2.46 -10.41
CA LEU A 131 -9.20 2.69 -10.09
C LEU A 131 -8.33 1.46 -10.40
N VAL A 132 -8.98 0.29 -10.50
CA VAL A 132 -8.37 -0.98 -10.92
C VAL A 132 -9.34 -1.78 -11.77
N THR A 133 -8.80 -2.69 -12.57
CA THR A 133 -9.59 -3.65 -13.34
C THR A 133 -9.69 -5.01 -12.63
N PRO A 134 -10.72 -5.83 -12.93
CA PRO A 134 -10.78 -7.22 -12.47
C PRO A 134 -9.55 -8.04 -12.88
N ALA A 135 -9.02 -7.78 -14.08
CA ALA A 135 -7.83 -8.44 -14.61
C ALA A 135 -6.58 -8.16 -13.77
N GLN A 136 -6.35 -6.90 -13.36
CA GLN A 136 -5.23 -6.55 -12.47
C GLN A 136 -5.33 -7.28 -11.12
N LEU A 137 -6.51 -7.32 -10.51
CA LEU A 137 -6.71 -8.06 -9.25
C LEU A 137 -6.55 -9.58 -9.42
N ALA A 138 -6.96 -10.14 -10.55
CA ALA A 138 -6.76 -11.57 -10.86
C ALA A 138 -5.27 -11.88 -11.04
N SER A 139 -4.54 -11.07 -11.81
CA SER A 139 -3.08 -11.18 -11.98
C SER A 139 -2.36 -11.06 -10.64
N ALA A 140 -2.71 -10.07 -9.81
CA ALA A 140 -2.16 -9.90 -8.48
C ALA A 140 -2.34 -11.15 -7.61
N ARG A 141 -3.54 -11.77 -7.62
CA ARG A 141 -3.80 -13.02 -6.87
C ARG A 141 -2.97 -14.19 -7.39
N ARG A 142 -2.86 -14.33 -8.71
CA ARG A 142 -2.12 -15.40 -9.38
C ARG A 142 -0.63 -15.32 -9.04
N VAL A 143 0.00 -14.18 -9.30
CA VAL A 143 1.44 -13.96 -9.11
C VAL A 143 1.86 -14.15 -7.65
N PHE A 144 1.02 -13.69 -6.72
CA PHE A 144 1.30 -13.74 -5.30
C PHE A 144 0.65 -14.94 -4.58
N ALA A 145 0.12 -15.91 -5.33
CA ALA A 145 -0.40 -17.15 -4.75
C ALA A 145 0.68 -17.85 -3.93
N GLY A 146 0.36 -18.27 -2.70
CA GLY A 146 1.32 -18.96 -1.82
C GLY A 146 2.48 -18.09 -1.28
N SER A 147 2.57 -16.80 -1.62
CA SER A 147 3.73 -15.95 -1.27
C SER A 147 3.94 -15.67 0.22
N GLY A 148 3.00 -16.02 1.11
CA GLY A 148 3.11 -15.74 2.56
C GLY A 148 2.96 -14.25 2.88
N ARG A 149 3.75 -13.68 3.80
CA ARG A 149 3.73 -12.22 4.09
C ARG A 149 4.41 -11.46 2.95
N ILE A 150 3.78 -10.39 2.46
CA ILE A 150 4.37 -9.44 1.51
C ILE A 150 4.82 -8.21 2.28
N THR A 151 6.06 -7.81 2.05
CA THR A 151 6.69 -6.61 2.62
C THR A 151 6.82 -5.60 1.48
N PRO A 152 5.94 -4.59 1.37
CA PRO A 152 5.85 -3.72 0.19
C PRO A 152 7.17 -3.08 -0.20
N GLN A 153 7.92 -2.56 0.77
CA GLN A 153 9.20 -1.90 0.57
C GLN A 153 10.33 -2.84 0.08
N LEU A 154 10.16 -4.15 0.26
CA LEU A 154 11.07 -5.19 -0.23
C LEU A 154 10.43 -6.02 -1.34
N THR A 155 9.46 -5.47 -2.07
CA THR A 155 8.82 -6.15 -3.21
C THR A 155 8.95 -5.29 -4.47
N LEU A 156 9.81 -5.74 -5.39
CA LEU A 156 9.96 -5.16 -6.72
C LEU A 156 8.85 -5.67 -7.61
N LEU A 157 7.95 -4.76 -7.99
CA LEU A 157 6.80 -5.03 -8.85
C LEU A 157 7.13 -4.78 -10.33
N ARG A 158 8.22 -4.04 -10.61
CA ARG A 158 8.74 -3.80 -11.95
C ARG A 158 10.26 -3.59 -11.95
N LEU A 159 10.88 -3.74 -13.11
CA LEU A 159 12.28 -3.40 -13.32
C LEU A 159 12.48 -1.88 -13.26
N GLY A 160 13.56 -1.43 -12.60
CA GLY A 160 13.82 -0.01 -12.38
C GLY A 160 12.97 0.63 -11.28
N GLN A 161 12.20 -0.15 -10.52
CA GLN A 161 11.60 0.32 -9.28
C GLN A 161 12.69 0.53 -8.22
N GLU A 162 12.73 1.71 -7.63
CA GLU A 162 13.59 2.00 -6.48
C GLU A 162 13.09 1.26 -5.23
N PHE A 163 14.02 0.82 -4.40
CA PHE A 163 13.73 0.12 -3.16
C PHE A 163 14.79 0.46 -2.11
N LEU A 164 14.37 0.44 -0.85
CA LEU A 164 15.27 0.69 0.27
C LEU A 164 15.55 -0.62 1.00
N VAL A 165 16.83 -0.91 1.18
CA VAL A 165 17.32 -2.06 1.92
C VAL A 165 18.25 -1.58 3.00
N ASP A 166 17.94 -1.95 4.23
CA ASP A 166 18.89 -1.87 5.33
C ASP A 166 19.63 -3.21 5.41
N PHE A 167 20.95 -3.18 5.19
CA PHE A 167 21.79 -4.37 5.23
C PHE A 167 22.32 -4.70 6.64
N ALA A 168 22.07 -3.83 7.64
CA ALA A 168 22.45 -4.08 9.02
C ALA A 168 21.52 -5.12 9.70
N ASP A 169 20.27 -5.24 9.23
CA ASP A 169 19.25 -6.12 9.82
C ASP A 169 19.34 -7.55 9.25
N GLY A 170 20.32 -8.35 9.74
CA GLY A 170 20.25 -9.82 9.83
C GLY A 170 20.06 -10.66 8.55
N GLY A 171 20.04 -10.05 7.36
CA GLY A 171 19.78 -10.71 6.07
C GLY A 171 18.40 -10.37 5.51
N VAL A 172 18.36 -10.01 4.22
CA VAL A 172 17.19 -9.39 3.57
C VAL A 172 16.49 -10.40 2.67
N LYS A 173 15.15 -10.38 2.64
CA LYS A 173 14.33 -11.18 1.71
C LYS A 173 13.62 -10.24 0.74
N LEU A 174 14.15 -10.15 -0.47
CA LEU A 174 13.61 -9.34 -1.55
C LEU A 174 12.63 -10.17 -2.39
N GLY A 175 11.42 -9.67 -2.59
CA GLY A 175 10.47 -10.20 -3.56
C GLY A 175 10.68 -9.53 -4.92
N VAL A 176 10.76 -10.30 -6.00
CA VAL A 176 10.82 -9.80 -7.38
C VAL A 176 9.71 -10.44 -8.19
N VAL A 177 8.84 -9.62 -8.76
CA VAL A 177 7.77 -10.08 -9.64
C VAL A 177 8.36 -10.47 -11.00
N GLY A 178 8.20 -11.73 -11.37
CA GLY A 178 8.39 -12.21 -12.74
C GLY A 178 7.05 -12.27 -13.49
N ASP A 179 7.07 -12.86 -14.68
CA ASP A 179 5.91 -12.89 -15.59
C ASP A 179 4.70 -13.66 -15.01
N ASP A 180 4.96 -14.67 -14.18
CA ASP A 180 3.93 -15.55 -13.65
C ASP A 180 3.86 -15.66 -12.12
N LYS A 181 4.94 -15.32 -11.41
CA LYS A 181 5.06 -15.51 -9.97
C LYS A 181 5.99 -14.52 -9.28
N LEU A 182 5.84 -14.43 -7.97
CA LEU A 182 6.80 -13.76 -7.09
C LEU A 182 8.00 -14.67 -6.81
N HIS A 183 9.18 -14.23 -7.20
CA HIS A 183 10.45 -14.83 -6.82
C HIS A 183 10.95 -14.22 -5.52
N LYS A 184 11.52 -15.03 -4.62
CA LYS A 184 12.15 -14.54 -3.39
C LYS A 184 13.65 -14.72 -3.50
N ILE A 185 14.38 -13.63 -3.38
CA ILE A 185 15.83 -13.58 -3.34
C ILE A 185 16.22 -13.33 -1.89
N HIS A 186 17.06 -14.20 -1.35
CA HIS A 186 17.64 -13.99 -0.02
C HIS A 186 19.03 -13.39 -0.18
N PHE A 187 19.23 -12.22 0.40
CA PHE A 187 20.55 -11.64 0.58
C PHE A 187 21.02 -12.03 1.99
N PRO A 188 22.15 -12.75 2.12
CA PRO A 188 22.74 -13.01 3.42
C PRO A 188 23.16 -11.69 4.06
N ARG A 189 23.47 -11.71 5.37
CA ARG A 189 24.10 -10.56 6.02
C ARG A 189 25.41 -10.23 5.28
N LEU A 190 25.43 -9.10 4.58
CA LEU A 190 26.57 -8.71 3.73
C LEU A 190 27.69 -8.04 4.53
N PHE A 191 27.35 -7.47 5.69
CA PHE A 191 28.28 -6.78 6.57
C PHE A 191 28.26 -7.44 7.95
N SER A 192 29.40 -8.00 8.33
CA SER A 192 29.71 -8.39 9.69
C SER A 192 30.36 -7.20 10.38
N ASP A 193 29.96 -6.91 11.62
CA ASP A 193 30.80 -6.09 12.51
C ASP A 193 32.05 -6.89 12.92
#